data_AF-A0A075K4Q6-F1
#
_entry.id   AF-A0A075K4Q6-F1
#
_cell.length_a   1.000
_cell.length_b   1.000
_cell.length_c   1.000
_cell.angle_alpha   90.00
_cell.angle_beta   90.00
_cell.angle_gamma   90.00
#
_symmetry.space_group_name_H-M   'P 1'
#
loop_
_entity.id
_entity.type
_entity.pdbx_description
1 polymer ?
#
loop_
_entity_poly.entity_id
_entity_poly.type
_entity_poly.pdbx_seq_one_letter_code
_entity_poly.pdbx_strand_id
1 'polypeptide(L)'
;MKKELAGVGLALLSLTLSLCAFAEADGMAPAIVAAPGRAVCSSADVALGGSPAKGQLCVTEGSFGHDRYVFDLDGTAVITGIDDETTRGLSGSYKGQSLGMTCAPDIKKPADDDSYVVGLEKSMVEKRGMKPADAHNLAVAMATVEVGRTCIVKQAEAVLMKVPVRFP
;
A
#
# COMPACT_ATOMS: atom_id res chain seq x y z
N MET A 1 75.89 -31.19 20.05
CA MET A 1 75.05 -30.38 20.97
C MET A 1 75.06 -28.94 20.52
N LYS A 2 74.02 -28.47 19.82
CA LYS A 2 73.71 -27.06 19.61
C LYS A 2 72.18 -26.96 19.54
N LYS A 3 71.58 -26.31 20.55
CA LYS A 3 70.16 -25.92 20.60
C LYS A 3 70.11 -24.47 20.12
N GLU A 4 69.27 -24.18 19.14
CA GLU A 4 68.88 -22.81 18.81
C GLU A 4 67.38 -22.62 19.01
N LEU A 5 67.07 -21.45 19.56
CA LEU A 5 65.75 -20.97 19.96
C LEU A 5 64.92 -20.47 18.76
N ALA A 6 63.63 -20.27 19.08
CA ALA A 6 62.78 -19.15 18.66
C ALA A 6 61.65 -19.50 17.67
N GLY A 7 60.44 -19.04 18.02
CA GLY A 7 59.29 -19.09 17.14
C GLY A 7 57.97 -18.89 17.88
N VAL A 8 57.78 -17.71 18.46
CA VAL A 8 56.48 -17.22 18.93
C VAL A 8 55.56 -17.04 17.72
N GLY A 9 54.32 -17.52 17.80
CA GLY A 9 53.30 -17.33 16.78
C GLY A 9 51.91 -17.51 17.37
N LEU A 10 51.51 -16.61 18.25
CA LEU A 10 50.15 -16.54 18.78
C LEU A 10 49.25 -15.92 17.68
N ALA A 11 48.59 -16.77 16.90
CA ALA A 11 47.63 -16.33 15.88
C ALA A 11 46.33 -15.89 16.57
N LEU A 12 46.11 -14.58 16.69
CA LEU A 12 44.80 -14.03 17.00
C LEU A 12 43.88 -14.23 15.79
N LEU A 13 42.92 -15.17 15.90
CA LEU A 13 41.79 -15.26 14.98
C LEU A 13 40.81 -14.10 15.29
N SER A 14 40.85 -13.06 14.48
CA SER A 14 39.86 -11.98 14.50
C SER A 14 38.53 -12.50 13.92
N LEU A 15 37.58 -12.84 14.79
CA LEU A 15 36.21 -13.21 14.42
C LEU A 15 35.43 -11.92 14.10
N THR A 16 35.42 -11.49 12.84
CA THR A 16 34.58 -10.37 12.41
C THR A 16 33.14 -10.84 12.24
N LEU A 17 32.31 -10.65 13.27
CA LEU A 17 30.85 -10.73 13.14
C LEU A 17 30.40 -9.63 12.17
N SER A 18 30.15 -10.01 10.92
CA SER A 18 29.46 -9.16 9.95
C SER A 18 27.98 -9.14 10.33
N LEU A 19 27.60 -8.17 11.15
CA LEU A 19 26.20 -7.81 11.36
C LEU A 19 25.72 -7.17 10.05
N CYS A 20 25.13 -7.97 9.16
CA CYS A 20 24.27 -7.45 8.11
C CYS A 20 23.08 -6.78 8.81
N ALA A 21 23.16 -5.46 8.98
CA ALA A 21 22.01 -4.63 9.28
C ALA A 21 21.08 -4.71 8.07
N PHE A 22 20.06 -5.58 8.14
CA PHE A 22 18.90 -5.44 7.28
C PHE A 22 18.22 -4.15 7.70
N ALA A 23 18.42 -3.09 6.91
CA ALA A 23 17.57 -1.93 6.99
C ALA A 23 16.14 -2.44 6.74
N GLU A 24 15.27 -2.32 7.72
CA GLU A 24 13.83 -2.47 7.52
C GLU A 24 13.42 -1.40 6.53
N ALA A 25 13.38 -1.76 5.24
CA ALA A 25 12.64 -0.98 4.28
C ALA A 25 11.20 -0.93 4.81
N ASP A 26 10.67 0.26 5.02
CA ASP A 26 9.39 0.57 5.69
C ASP A 26 8.14 0.03 4.94
N GLY A 27 8.31 -0.99 4.09
CA GLY A 27 7.33 -1.56 3.16
C GLY A 27 6.88 -0.58 2.07
N MET A 28 7.28 0.68 2.13
CA MET A 28 6.74 1.75 1.29
C MET A 28 7.34 1.69 -0.12
N ALA A 29 6.50 1.32 -1.10
CA ALA A 29 6.83 1.36 -2.51
C ALA A 29 6.48 2.74 -3.11
N PRO A 30 7.06 3.09 -4.28
CA PRO A 30 6.70 4.31 -5.00
C PRO A 30 5.20 4.41 -5.25
N ALA A 31 4.66 5.63 -5.14
CA ALA A 31 3.28 5.90 -5.49
C ALA A 31 3.04 5.70 -6.99
N ILE A 32 1.84 5.24 -7.34
CA ILE A 32 1.39 5.15 -8.73
C ILE A 32 0.22 6.10 -8.97
N VAL A 33 0.16 6.63 -10.18
CA VAL A 33 -1.00 7.36 -10.67
C VAL A 33 -1.77 6.40 -11.57
N ALA A 34 -3.01 6.07 -11.19
CA ALA A 34 -3.85 5.19 -11.96
C ALA A 34 -4.16 5.83 -13.32
N ALA A 35 -4.43 4.98 -14.31
CA ALA A 35 -4.72 5.43 -15.67
C ALA A 35 -5.88 4.61 -16.24
N PRO A 36 -6.92 5.25 -16.79
CA PRO A 36 -8.08 4.54 -17.35
C PRO A 36 -7.66 3.51 -18.41
N GLY A 37 -8.12 2.27 -18.23
CA GLY A 37 -7.89 1.17 -19.18
C GLY A 37 -6.45 0.68 -19.31
N ARG A 38 -5.50 1.20 -18.50
CA ARG A 38 -4.09 0.83 -18.55
C ARG A 38 -3.57 0.41 -17.18
N ALA A 39 -2.91 -0.75 -17.12
CA ALA A 39 -2.22 -1.18 -15.92
C ALA A 39 -1.00 -0.29 -15.63
N VAL A 40 -0.95 0.26 -14.41
CA VAL A 40 0.19 1.00 -13.87
C VAL A 40 0.66 0.27 -12.62
N CYS A 41 1.96 0.04 -12.50
CA CYS A 41 2.51 -0.85 -11.48
C CYS A 41 3.58 -0.17 -10.61
N SER A 42 3.60 -0.52 -9.34
CA SER A 42 4.70 -0.26 -8.40
C SER A 42 5.38 -1.58 -8.04
N SER A 43 6.68 -1.55 -7.76
CA SER A 43 7.42 -2.77 -7.41
C SER A 43 8.37 -2.50 -6.25
N ALA A 44 8.56 -3.53 -5.42
CA ALA A 44 9.46 -3.51 -4.28
C ALA A 44 10.02 -4.92 -4.04
N ASP A 45 11.23 -4.98 -3.51
CA ASP A 45 11.76 -6.23 -2.97
C ASP A 45 11.09 -6.49 -1.61
N VAL A 46 10.57 -7.71 -1.43
CA VAL A 46 9.84 -8.11 -0.23
C VAL A 46 10.40 -9.42 0.32
N ALA A 47 10.20 -9.70 1.60
CA ALA A 47 10.58 -10.96 2.22
C ALA A 47 9.33 -11.73 2.64
N LEU A 48 9.09 -12.90 2.04
CA LEU A 48 7.96 -13.77 2.37
C LEU A 48 8.45 -15.01 3.10
N GLY A 49 8.04 -15.19 4.35
CA GLY A 49 8.52 -16.31 5.17
C GLY A 49 10.05 -16.37 5.28
N GLY A 50 10.70 -15.20 5.28
CA GLY A 50 12.16 -15.06 5.31
C GLY A 50 12.88 -15.27 3.98
N SER A 51 12.16 -15.57 2.89
CA SER A 51 12.74 -15.69 1.55
C SER A 51 12.54 -14.40 0.74
N PRO A 52 13.57 -13.87 0.06
CA PRO A 52 13.41 -12.71 -0.80
C PRO A 52 12.52 -13.05 -2.00
N ALA A 53 11.68 -12.11 -2.39
CA ALA A 53 10.81 -12.17 -3.56
C ALA A 53 10.62 -10.76 -4.12
N LYS A 54 10.23 -10.66 -5.40
CA LYS A 54 9.88 -9.39 -6.02
C LYS A 54 8.37 -9.18 -5.99
N GLY A 55 7.92 -8.23 -5.19
CA GLY A 55 6.52 -7.82 -5.13
C GLY A 55 6.20 -6.76 -6.17
N GLN A 56 5.05 -6.88 -6.81
CA GLN A 56 4.52 -5.88 -7.73
C GLN A 56 3.02 -5.70 -7.51
N LEU A 57 2.57 -4.46 -7.35
CA LEU A 57 1.16 -4.11 -7.33
C LEU A 57 0.82 -3.30 -8.58
N CYS A 58 -0.13 -3.78 -9.36
CA CYS A 58 -0.66 -3.11 -10.55
C CYS A 58 -2.11 -2.70 -10.36
N VAL A 59 -2.46 -1.52 -10.86
CA VAL A 59 -3.83 -0.99 -10.87
C VAL A 59 -4.23 -0.63 -12.29
N THR A 60 -5.43 -1.03 -12.70
CA THR A 60 -6.07 -0.62 -13.95
C THR A 60 -7.35 0.11 -13.62
N GLU A 61 -7.40 1.41 -13.90
CA GLU A 61 -8.55 2.24 -13.56
C GLU A 61 -9.71 2.02 -14.55
N GLY A 62 -10.95 2.06 -14.06
CA GLY A 62 -12.14 2.07 -14.90
C GLY A 62 -12.40 0.76 -15.68
N SER A 63 -11.85 -0.37 -15.22
CA SER A 63 -12.08 -1.69 -15.80
C SER A 63 -13.52 -2.17 -15.51
N PHE A 64 -14.45 -1.96 -16.46
CA PHE A 64 -15.88 -2.28 -16.31
C PHE A 64 -16.59 -1.50 -15.20
N GLY A 65 -16.16 -0.26 -14.94
CA GLY A 65 -16.74 0.59 -13.90
C GLY A 65 -16.15 0.38 -12.50
N HIS A 66 -15.15 -0.49 -12.40
CA HIS A 66 -14.38 -0.73 -11.17
C HIS A 66 -12.88 -0.69 -11.46
N ASP A 67 -12.09 -0.27 -10.48
CA ASP A 67 -10.64 -0.37 -10.59
C ASP A 67 -10.19 -1.79 -10.30
N ARG A 68 -9.29 -2.33 -11.13
CA ARG A 68 -8.75 -3.68 -10.97
C ARG A 68 -7.36 -3.65 -10.36
N TYR A 69 -7.18 -4.39 -9.28
CA TYR A 69 -5.92 -4.53 -8.55
C TYR A 69 -5.36 -5.93 -8.73
N VAL A 70 -4.06 -6.00 -9.00
CA VAL A 70 -3.31 -7.26 -9.08
C VAL A 70 -2.04 -7.12 -8.25
N PHE A 71 -1.85 -8.04 -7.30
CA PHE A 71 -0.58 -8.19 -6.62
C PHE A 71 0.09 -9.47 -7.08
N ASP A 72 1.31 -9.32 -7.58
CA ASP A 72 2.17 -10.38 -8.10
C ASP A 72 3.40 -10.58 -7.20
N LEU A 73 3.83 -11.83 -7.09
CA LEU A 73 5.12 -12.21 -6.53
C LEU A 73 5.92 -12.98 -7.57
N ASP A 74 7.14 -12.52 -7.86
CA ASP A 74 8.03 -13.07 -8.88
C ASP A 74 7.33 -13.26 -10.26
N GLY A 75 6.41 -12.34 -10.60
CA GLY A 75 5.63 -12.38 -11.84
C GLY A 75 4.44 -13.34 -11.84
N THR A 76 4.09 -13.93 -10.69
CA THR A 76 2.87 -14.74 -10.54
C THR A 76 1.80 -13.94 -9.80
N ALA A 77 0.61 -13.82 -10.38
CA ALA A 77 -0.53 -13.17 -9.73
C ALA A 77 -1.00 -13.98 -8.52
N VAL A 78 -0.91 -13.37 -7.34
CA VAL A 78 -1.25 -14.02 -6.07
C VAL A 78 -2.57 -13.52 -5.52
N ILE A 79 -2.85 -12.23 -5.69
CA ILE A 79 -4.10 -11.61 -5.28
C ILE A 79 -4.62 -10.78 -6.46
N THR A 80 -5.91 -10.92 -6.75
CA THR A 80 -6.60 -10.14 -7.77
C THR A 80 -7.98 -9.79 -7.26
N GLY A 81 -8.41 -8.55 -7.48
CA GLY A 81 -9.78 -8.15 -7.22
C GLY A 81 -10.05 -6.72 -7.63
N ILE A 82 -11.24 -6.24 -7.30
CA ILE A 82 -11.66 -4.87 -7.58
C ILE A 82 -11.61 -3.98 -6.34
N ASP A 83 -11.77 -2.67 -6.55
CA ASP A 83 -11.88 -1.65 -5.51
C ASP A 83 -12.75 -2.07 -4.30
N ASP A 84 -13.98 -2.51 -4.50
CA ASP A 84 -14.89 -2.89 -3.40
C ASP A 84 -14.36 -4.08 -2.57
N GLU A 85 -13.77 -5.06 -3.26
CA GLU A 85 -13.24 -6.27 -2.63
C GLU A 85 -11.95 -5.97 -1.88
N THR A 86 -11.05 -5.20 -2.49
CA THR A 86 -9.80 -4.78 -1.88
C THR A 86 -10.02 -3.87 -0.67
N THR A 87 -11.10 -3.08 -0.62
CA THR A 87 -11.46 -2.32 0.59
C THR A 87 -11.81 -3.23 1.77
N ARG A 88 -12.53 -4.34 1.53
CA ARG A 88 -12.85 -5.33 2.57
C ARG A 88 -11.65 -6.20 2.94
N GLY A 89 -10.72 -6.35 2.02
CA GLY A 89 -9.55 -7.20 2.15
C GLY A 89 -9.70 -8.49 1.34
N LEU A 90 -8.61 -8.87 0.71
CA LEU A 90 -8.46 -10.11 -0.05
C LEU A 90 -7.37 -10.96 0.55
N SER A 91 -7.48 -12.27 0.36
CA SER A 91 -6.43 -13.22 0.76
C SER A 91 -5.91 -13.98 -0.45
N GLY A 92 -4.64 -14.31 -0.40
CA GLY A 92 -3.98 -15.16 -1.39
C GLY A 92 -2.92 -16.02 -0.75
N SER A 93 -2.26 -16.85 -1.54
CA SER A 93 -1.17 -17.68 -1.05
C SER A 93 -0.07 -17.84 -2.10
N TYR A 94 1.18 -17.80 -1.67
CA TYR A 94 2.33 -18.03 -2.52
C TYR A 94 3.33 -18.95 -1.83
N LYS A 95 3.70 -20.05 -2.50
CA LYS A 95 4.64 -21.07 -1.96
C LYS A 95 4.27 -21.54 -0.54
N GLY A 96 2.97 -21.73 -0.29
CA GLY A 96 2.44 -22.18 1.00
C GLY A 96 2.32 -21.10 2.09
N GLN A 97 2.71 -19.85 1.80
CA GLN A 97 2.58 -18.72 2.71
C GLN A 97 1.29 -17.94 2.42
N SER A 98 0.50 -17.66 3.46
CA SER A 98 -0.73 -16.87 3.35
C SER A 98 -0.41 -15.37 3.32
N LEU A 99 -1.16 -14.64 2.51
CA LEU A 99 -1.03 -13.20 2.26
C LEU A 99 -2.39 -12.53 2.35
N GLY A 100 -2.40 -11.29 2.84
CA GLY A 100 -3.56 -10.42 2.83
C GLY A 100 -3.26 -9.14 2.07
N MET A 101 -4.26 -8.58 1.38
CA MET A 101 -4.18 -7.26 0.75
C MET A 101 -5.42 -6.45 1.06
N THR A 102 -5.23 -5.19 1.43
CA THR A 102 -6.31 -4.22 1.63
C THR A 102 -5.96 -2.92 0.93
N CYS A 103 -6.91 -2.29 0.24
CA CYS A 103 -6.77 -0.96 -0.35
C CYS A 103 -7.81 -0.02 0.25
N ALA A 104 -7.39 0.80 1.20
CA ALA A 104 -8.25 1.76 1.87
C ALA A 104 -8.39 3.05 1.03
N PRO A 105 -9.60 3.61 0.89
CA PRO A 105 -9.80 4.84 0.13
C PRO A 105 -9.17 6.04 0.84
N ASP A 106 -8.44 6.86 0.08
CA ASP A 106 -7.94 8.15 0.51
C ASP A 106 -9.01 9.21 0.17
N ILE A 107 -9.71 9.68 1.20
CA ILE A 107 -10.85 10.58 1.05
C ILE A 107 -10.43 12.04 1.23
N LYS A 108 -10.76 12.89 0.25
CA LYS A 108 -10.62 14.34 0.34
C LYS A 108 -11.97 14.98 0.64
N LYS A 109 -12.08 15.60 1.81
CA LYS A 109 -13.22 16.43 2.16
C LYS A 109 -13.11 17.81 1.49
N PRO A 110 -14.24 18.45 1.17
CA PRO A 110 -14.25 19.84 0.78
C PRO A 110 -13.67 20.72 1.90
N ALA A 111 -13.21 21.92 1.55
CA ALA A 111 -12.85 22.92 2.57
C ALA A 111 -14.10 23.39 3.33
N ASP A 112 -13.91 23.90 4.55
CA ASP A 112 -15.03 24.36 5.40
C ASP A 112 -15.83 25.51 4.73
N ASP A 113 -15.18 26.31 3.88
CA ASP A 113 -15.74 27.43 3.13
C ASP A 113 -16.06 27.10 1.66
N ASP A 114 -16.10 25.82 1.30
CA ASP A 114 -16.36 25.38 -0.07
C ASP A 114 -17.73 25.87 -0.57
N SER A 115 -17.69 26.71 -1.62
CA SER A 115 -18.88 27.36 -2.19
C SER A 115 -19.93 26.37 -2.72
N TYR A 116 -19.52 25.17 -3.16
CA TYR A 116 -20.44 24.14 -3.60
C TYR A 116 -21.19 23.55 -2.41
N VAL A 117 -20.50 23.26 -1.31
CA VAL A 117 -21.11 22.78 -0.06
C VAL A 117 -22.11 23.81 0.45
N VAL A 118 -21.70 25.07 0.57
CA VAL A 118 -22.56 26.17 1.05
C VAL A 118 -23.80 26.34 0.16
N GLY A 119 -23.63 26.30 -1.17
CA GLY A 119 -24.74 26.43 -2.11
C GLY A 119 -25.71 25.24 -2.04
N LEU A 120 -25.19 24.03 -1.90
CA LEU A 120 -25.98 22.81 -1.80
C LEU A 120 -26.75 22.73 -0.49
N GLU A 121 -26.10 23.05 0.63
CA GLU A 121 -26.72 23.18 1.96
C GLU A 121 -27.90 24.15 1.90
N LYS A 122 -27.66 25.38 1.43
CA LYS A 122 -28.71 26.41 1.30
C LYS A 122 -29.89 25.91 0.46
N SER A 123 -29.60 25.27 -0.68
CA SER A 123 -30.62 24.69 -1.55
C SER A 123 -31.45 23.61 -0.83
N MET A 124 -30.83 22.74 -0.03
CA MET A 124 -31.53 21.71 0.74
C MET A 124 -32.39 22.29 1.86
N VAL A 125 -31.91 23.32 2.57
CA VAL A 125 -32.69 24.01 3.60
C VAL A 125 -33.90 24.70 2.97
N GLU A 126 -33.67 25.55 1.96
CA GLU A 126 -34.71 26.40 1.39
C GLU A 126 -35.73 25.63 0.55
N LYS A 127 -35.27 24.64 -0.24
CA LYS A 127 -36.13 23.93 -1.19
C LYS A 127 -36.65 22.60 -0.68
N ARG A 128 -35.96 21.98 0.29
CA ARG A 128 -36.35 20.67 0.83
C ARG A 128 -36.74 20.71 2.31
N GLY A 129 -36.64 21.87 2.97
CA GLY A 129 -37.02 22.03 4.39
C GLY A 129 -36.13 21.23 5.34
N MET A 130 -34.92 20.84 4.90
CA MET A 130 -33.99 20.07 5.72
C MET A 130 -33.43 20.95 6.84
N LYS A 131 -33.14 20.36 8.00
CA LYS A 131 -32.46 21.08 9.09
C LYS A 131 -31.05 21.49 8.63
N PRO A 132 -30.54 22.68 8.99
CA PRO A 132 -29.23 23.14 8.54
C PRO A 132 -28.09 22.16 8.79
N ALA A 133 -28.01 21.57 9.99
CA ALA A 133 -26.95 20.60 10.31
C ALA A 133 -27.02 19.33 9.45
N ASP A 134 -28.22 18.82 9.17
CA ASP A 134 -28.40 17.63 8.33
C ASP A 134 -28.09 17.94 6.86
N ALA A 135 -28.48 19.13 6.40
CA ALA A 135 -28.18 19.63 5.05
C ALA A 135 -26.67 19.84 4.85
N HIS A 136 -25.99 20.41 5.84
CA HIS A 136 -24.55 20.60 5.81
C HIS A 136 -23.80 19.25 5.74
N ASN A 137 -24.13 18.33 6.65
CA ASN A 137 -23.51 17.00 6.68
C ASN A 137 -23.72 16.24 5.36
N LEU A 138 -24.92 16.32 4.78
CA LEU A 138 -25.21 15.71 3.49
C LEU A 138 -24.45 16.41 2.35
N ALA A 139 -24.39 17.74 2.34
CA ALA A 139 -23.65 18.49 1.33
C ALA A 139 -22.15 18.17 1.35
N VAL A 140 -21.55 18.11 2.55
CA VAL A 140 -20.16 17.67 2.73
C VAL A 140 -19.98 16.24 2.24
N ALA A 141 -20.89 15.32 2.59
CA ALA A 141 -20.80 13.93 2.14
C ALA A 141 -20.88 13.80 0.61
N MET A 142 -21.74 14.60 -0.04
CA MET A 142 -21.88 14.63 -1.51
C MET A 142 -20.70 15.28 -2.23
N ALA A 143 -20.03 16.24 -1.59
CA ALA A 143 -18.85 16.93 -2.12
C ALA A 143 -17.53 16.22 -1.77
N THR A 144 -17.59 15.21 -0.91
CA THR A 144 -16.43 14.40 -0.54
C THR A 144 -16.09 13.47 -1.70
N VAL A 145 -14.82 13.47 -2.11
CA VAL A 145 -14.34 12.68 -3.24
C VAL A 145 -13.21 11.76 -2.81
N GLU A 146 -13.14 10.59 -3.42
CA GLU A 146 -11.99 9.71 -3.32
C GLU A 146 -10.90 10.21 -4.27
N VAL A 147 -9.68 10.42 -3.74
CA VAL A 147 -8.54 10.96 -4.52
C VAL A 147 -7.45 9.90 -4.76
N GLY A 148 -7.72 8.67 -4.36
CA GLY A 148 -6.77 7.58 -4.43
C GLY A 148 -7.05 6.52 -3.37
N ARG A 149 -6.12 5.57 -3.25
CA ARG A 149 -6.14 4.51 -2.25
C ARG A 149 -4.75 4.23 -1.71
N THR A 150 -4.68 3.79 -0.46
CA THR A 150 -3.47 3.19 0.10
C THR A 150 -3.63 1.68 0.16
N CYS A 151 -2.90 0.96 -0.69
CA CYS A 151 -2.87 -0.49 -0.70
C CYS A 151 -1.77 -1.03 0.22
N ILE A 152 -2.10 -2.00 1.07
CA ILE A 152 -1.18 -2.66 2.00
C ILE A 152 -1.28 -4.16 1.78
N VAL A 153 -0.14 -4.78 1.50
CA VAL A 153 0.04 -6.23 1.43
C VAL A 153 0.76 -6.70 2.69
N LYS A 154 0.23 -7.74 3.34
CA LYS A 154 0.75 -8.29 4.59
C LYS A 154 0.92 -9.80 4.55
N GLN A 155 1.87 -10.28 5.35
CA GLN A 155 1.94 -11.68 5.80
C GLN A 155 1.69 -11.68 7.31
N ALA A 156 0.57 -12.26 7.74
CA ALA A 156 0.06 -12.05 9.11
C ALA A 156 0.04 -10.54 9.44
N GLU A 157 0.78 -10.09 10.45
CA GLU A 157 0.87 -8.68 10.83
C GLU A 157 2.01 -7.91 10.14
N ALA A 158 2.95 -8.60 9.50
CA ALA A 158 4.09 -7.96 8.85
C ALA A 158 3.66 -7.32 7.52
N VAL A 159 3.92 -6.02 7.37
CA VAL A 159 3.71 -5.30 6.12
C VAL A 159 4.83 -5.66 5.14
N LEU A 160 4.45 -6.27 4.03
CA LEU A 160 5.39 -6.61 2.95
C LEU A 160 5.54 -5.45 1.98
N MET A 161 4.43 -4.81 1.64
CA MET A 161 4.39 -3.73 0.67
C MET A 161 3.25 -2.78 1.00
N LYS A 162 3.50 -1.48 0.87
CA LYS A 162 2.53 -0.40 0.99
C LYS A 162 2.67 0.50 -0.22
N VAL A 163 1.58 0.70 -0.96
CA VAL A 163 1.58 1.43 -2.23
C VAL A 163 0.50 2.51 -2.19
N PRO A 164 0.87 3.79 -2.28
CA PRO A 164 -0.09 4.85 -2.56
C PRO A 164 -0.52 4.81 -4.03
N VAL A 165 -1.82 4.75 -4.27
CA VAL A 165 -2.46 4.83 -5.59
C VAL A 165 -3.18 6.17 -5.65
N ARG A 166 -2.91 6.97 -6.68
CA ARG A 166 -3.55 8.28 -6.89
C ARG A 166 -4.47 8.21 -8.08
N PHE A 167 -5.65 8.78 -7.95
CA PHE A 167 -6.56 8.94 -9.08
C PHE A 167 -6.39 10.35 -9.67
N PRO A 168 -6.39 10.48 -11.01
CA PRO A 168 -6.18 11.75 -11.70
C PRO A 168 -7.33 12.76 -11.50
#